data_AF-A0AAN9E433-F1
#
_entry.id   AF-A0AAN9E433-F1
#
_cell.length_a   1.000
_cell.length_b   1.000
_cell.length_c   1.000
_cell.angle_alpha   90.00
_cell.angle_beta   90.00
_cell.angle_gamma   90.00
#
_symmetry.space_group_name_H-M   'P 1'
#
loop_
_entity.id
_entity.type
_entity.pdbx_description
1 polymer ?
#
loop_
_entity_poly.entity_id
_entity_poly.type
_entity_poly.pdbx_seq_one_letter_code
_entity_poly.pdbx_strand_id
1 'polypeptide(L)'
;MAIITRKRRRMMLESAPPPSPSLSPPPTVLLPEELMIEILSRVTECNPLQLRCVCKWWKSLVSDPQFVKSHLHRSITEINDLASKALDDMNAFESQLNYAPAAAVGPVPEPAVVVVDEEEEAQQQRSLMNELDNMLVVVQSLKESLETIKVDVQEISDKMKCLQSFLQIYLKTASSSSS
;
A
#
# COMPACT_ATOMS: atom_id res chain seq x y z
N MET A 1 12.91 20.89 -35.76
CA MET A 1 12.05 21.20 -34.59
C MET A 1 12.61 22.45 -33.91
N ALA A 2 11.90 23.58 -33.97
CA ALA A 2 12.39 24.84 -33.41
C ALA A 2 12.05 24.92 -31.91
N ILE A 3 13.07 24.93 -31.06
CA ILE A 3 12.91 25.14 -29.62
C ILE A 3 12.63 26.64 -29.40
N ILE A 4 11.36 26.97 -29.18
CA ILE A 4 10.94 28.34 -28.89
C ILE A 4 11.26 28.65 -27.43
N THR A 5 12.20 29.55 -27.20
CA THR A 5 12.57 30.00 -25.85
C THR A 5 11.45 30.84 -25.22
N ARG A 6 11.27 30.71 -23.90
CA ARG A 6 10.18 31.32 -23.11
C ARG A 6 10.04 32.84 -23.29
N LYS A 7 11.11 33.53 -23.68
CA LYS A 7 11.13 34.98 -23.93
C LYS A 7 10.31 35.38 -25.17
N ARG A 8 10.25 34.51 -26.19
CA ARG A 8 9.51 34.78 -27.44
C ARG A 8 8.00 34.60 -27.29
N ARG A 9 7.52 33.72 -26.39
CA ARG A 9 6.08 33.65 -26.06
C ARG A 9 5.56 34.95 -25.45
N ARG A 10 6.38 35.64 -24.64
CA ARG A 10 5.99 36.91 -24.01
C ARG A 10 5.94 38.07 -25.03
N MET A 11 6.81 38.04 -26.04
CA MET A 11 6.82 39.05 -27.11
C MET A 11 5.71 38.84 -28.17
N MET A 12 5.19 37.62 -28.33
CA MET A 12 4.11 37.32 -29.29
C MET A 12 2.70 37.60 -28.73
N LEU A 13 2.57 37.78 -27.41
CA LEU A 13 1.29 38.12 -26.77
C LEU A 13 1.00 39.63 -26.85
N GLU A 14 2.02 40.45 -27.13
CA GLU A 14 1.96 41.92 -27.17
C GLU A 14 1.41 42.48 -28.50
N SER A 15 1.03 41.64 -29.47
CA SER A 15 0.46 42.08 -30.74
C SER A 15 -1.02 41.68 -30.92
N ALA A 16 -1.70 41.29 -29.85
CA ALA A 16 -3.13 41.03 -29.89
C ALA A 16 -3.92 42.37 -29.90
N PRO A 17 -4.98 42.50 -30.70
CA PRO A 17 -5.83 43.69 -30.69
C PRO A 17 -6.42 43.92 -29.29
N PRO A 18 -6.71 45.18 -28.91
CA PRO A 18 -7.16 45.52 -27.56
C PRO A 18 -8.39 44.68 -27.19
N PRO A 19 -8.45 44.12 -25.97
CA PRO A 19 -9.59 43.32 -25.55
C PRO A 19 -10.85 44.19 -25.54
N SER A 20 -11.87 43.75 -26.29
CA SER A 20 -13.21 44.33 -26.29
C SER A 20 -13.74 44.36 -24.84
N PRO A 21 -14.36 45.47 -24.38
CA PRO A 21 -14.60 45.73 -22.95
C PRO A 21 -15.78 44.95 -22.31
N SER A 22 -16.22 43.81 -22.86
CA SER A 22 -17.49 43.19 -22.45
C SER A 22 -17.45 41.73 -21.99
N LEU A 23 -16.29 41.12 -21.74
CA LEU A 23 -16.25 39.85 -21.00
C LEU A 23 -15.62 40.07 -19.64
N SER A 24 -16.47 40.22 -18.62
CA SER A 24 -16.05 39.96 -17.24
C SER A 24 -15.40 38.57 -17.22
N PRO A 25 -14.19 38.41 -16.66
CA PRO A 25 -13.63 37.08 -16.46
C PRO A 25 -14.69 36.27 -15.70
N PRO A 26 -14.93 35.00 -16.09
CA PRO A 26 -15.88 34.17 -15.36
C PRO A 26 -15.47 34.20 -13.89
N PRO A 27 -16.43 34.26 -12.94
CA PRO A 27 -16.10 34.23 -11.54
C PRO A 27 -15.35 32.92 -11.28
N THR A 28 -14.03 33.00 -11.19
CA THR A 28 -13.19 31.89 -10.80
C THR A 28 -13.61 31.61 -9.37
N VAL A 29 -14.45 30.59 -9.18
CA VAL A 29 -14.82 30.12 -7.85
C VAL A 29 -13.55 29.55 -7.27
N LEU A 30 -12.77 30.40 -6.60
CA LEU A 30 -11.53 30.01 -5.94
C LEU A 30 -11.95 29.18 -4.72
N LEU A 31 -11.65 27.89 -4.78
CA LEU A 31 -11.83 27.02 -3.63
C LEU A 31 -10.94 27.53 -2.49
N PRO A 32 -11.46 27.67 -1.26
CA PRO A 32 -10.65 28.00 -0.09
C PRO A 32 -9.42 27.10 0.03
N GLU A 33 -8.33 27.68 0.54
CA GLU A 33 -7.05 27.00 0.71
C GLU A 33 -7.16 25.76 1.60
N GLU A 34 -7.99 25.82 2.63
CA GLU A 34 -8.24 24.72 3.56
C GLU A 34 -8.85 23.50 2.86
N LEU A 35 -9.84 23.74 1.99
CA LEU A 35 -10.48 22.67 1.21
C LEU A 35 -9.54 22.11 0.15
N MET A 36 -8.70 22.96 -0.44
CA MET A 36 -7.66 22.49 -1.34
C MET A 36 -6.63 21.62 -0.64
N ILE A 37 -6.18 22.00 0.56
CA ILE A 37 -5.28 21.19 1.39
C ILE A 37 -5.91 19.83 1.68
N GLU A 38 -7.19 19.82 2.05
CA GLU A 38 -7.92 18.57 2.29
C GLU A 38 -7.96 17.70 1.03
N ILE A 39 -8.31 18.26 -0.13
CA ILE A 39 -8.34 17.54 -1.41
C ILE A 39 -6.96 16.97 -1.74
N LEU A 40 -5.91 17.80 -1.66
CA LEU A 40 -4.55 17.38 -1.96
C LEU A 40 -4.07 16.30 -0.98
N SER A 41 -4.48 16.35 0.29
CA SER A 41 -4.15 15.33 1.29
C SER A 41 -4.81 13.98 1.02
N ARG A 42 -5.92 13.98 0.26
CA ARG A 42 -6.64 12.79 -0.15
C ARG A 42 -5.98 12.06 -1.32
N VAL A 43 -5.17 12.75 -2.14
CA VAL A 43 -4.46 12.16 -3.27
C VAL A 43 -3.45 11.14 -2.74
N THR A 44 -3.80 9.85 -2.85
CA THR A 44 -3.07 8.66 -2.37
C THR A 44 -1.84 8.33 -3.20
N GLU A 45 -1.26 9.31 -3.88
CA GLU A 45 -0.02 9.07 -4.59
C GLU A 45 1.13 9.20 -3.61
N CYS A 46 1.93 8.14 -3.53
CA CYS A 46 3.21 8.05 -2.82
C CYS A 46 4.26 9.08 -3.28
N ASN A 47 3.83 10.16 -3.93
CA ASN A 47 4.72 11.19 -4.40
C ASN A 47 4.04 12.57 -4.39
N PRO A 48 3.91 13.20 -3.22
CA PRO A 48 3.56 14.63 -3.12
C PRO A 48 4.47 15.55 -3.96
N LEU A 49 5.62 15.06 -4.48
CA LEU A 49 6.44 15.83 -5.43
C LEU A 49 5.76 16.02 -6.78
N GLN A 50 4.87 15.12 -7.19
CA GLN A 50 4.08 15.30 -8.40
C GLN A 50 3.13 16.49 -8.25
N LEU A 51 2.50 16.63 -7.08
CA LEU A 51 1.62 17.77 -6.76
C LEU A 51 2.37 19.12 -6.83
N ARG A 52 3.64 19.14 -6.42
CA ARG A 52 4.50 20.34 -6.48
C ARG A 52 4.85 20.78 -7.91
N CYS A 53 4.73 19.89 -8.89
CA CYS A 53 5.03 20.17 -10.29
C CYS A 53 3.81 20.70 -11.08
N VAL A 54 2.60 20.67 -10.51
CA VAL A 54 1.37 21.09 -11.19
C VAL A 54 1.34 22.60 -11.42
N CYS A 55 1.42 23.41 -10.36
CA CYS A 55 1.49 24.85 -10.45
C CYS A 55 2.14 25.47 -9.20
N LYS A 56 2.44 26.79 -9.24
CA LYS A 56 3.05 27.51 -8.10
C LYS A 56 2.17 27.48 -6.85
N TRP A 57 0.86 27.57 -7.03
CA TRP A 57 -0.08 27.57 -5.91
C TRP A 57 -0.12 26.20 -5.22
N TRP A 58 -0.24 25.11 -5.97
CA TRP A 58 -0.16 23.74 -5.40
C TRP A 58 1.17 23.47 -4.72
N LYS A 59 2.28 23.98 -5.28
CA LYS A 59 3.58 23.90 -4.63
C LYS A 59 3.60 24.59 -3.26
N SER A 60 2.89 25.72 -3.11
CA SER A 60 2.74 26.42 -1.83
C SER A 60 1.90 25.59 -0.86
N LEU A 61 0.75 25.08 -1.31
CA LEU A 61 -0.17 24.26 -0.51
C LEU A 61 0.49 22.99 0.04
N VAL A 62 1.26 22.29 -0.80
CA VAL A 62 1.96 21.04 -0.39
C VAL A 62 3.13 21.31 0.57
N SER A 63 3.60 22.56 0.62
CA SER A 63 4.59 23.02 1.60
C SER A 63 3.94 23.61 2.86
N ASP A 64 2.61 23.70 2.92
CA ASP A 64 1.90 24.21 4.09
C ASP A 64 1.99 23.23 5.29
N PRO A 65 2.24 23.71 6.52
CA PRO A 65 2.33 22.85 7.70
C PRO A 65 1.06 22.02 7.98
N GLN A 66 -0.14 22.54 7.67
CA GLN A 66 -1.40 21.80 7.83
C GLN A 66 -1.50 20.64 6.85
N PHE A 67 -1.10 20.86 5.60
CA PHE A 67 -0.99 19.79 4.62
C PHE A 67 -0.04 18.70 5.10
N VAL A 68 1.17 19.09 5.53
CA VAL A 68 2.22 18.15 5.97
C VAL A 68 1.75 17.32 7.16
N LYS A 69 1.12 17.96 8.16
CA LYS A 69 0.57 17.28 9.32
C LYS A 69 -0.53 16.27 8.92
N SER A 70 -1.44 16.68 8.05
CA SER A 70 -2.56 15.83 7.60
C SER A 70 -2.05 14.64 6.77
N HIS A 71 -1.11 14.89 5.86
CA HIS A 71 -0.47 13.85 5.05
C HIS A 71 0.31 12.85 5.91
N LEU A 72 1.08 13.32 6.90
CA LEU A 72 1.80 12.45 7.83
C LEU A 72 0.86 11.55 8.63
N HIS A 73 -0.17 12.16 9.22
CA HIS A 73 -1.14 11.42 10.02
C HIS A 73 -1.79 10.30 9.20
N ARG A 74 -2.27 10.64 7.99
CA ARG A 74 -2.89 9.68 7.10
C ARG A 74 -1.94 8.58 6.64
N SER A 75 -0.73 8.93 6.21
CA SER A 75 0.27 7.94 5.79
C SER A 75 0.64 6.96 6.91
N ILE A 76 0.76 7.45 8.16
CA ILE A 76 1.03 6.59 9.32
C ILE A 76 -0.15 5.68 9.61
N THR A 77 -1.38 6.20 9.56
CA THR A 77 -2.59 5.38 9.74
C THR A 77 -2.66 4.27 8.70
N GLU A 78 -2.45 4.58 7.42
CA GLU A 78 -2.46 3.57 6.35
C GLU A 78 -1.37 2.51 6.52
N ILE A 79 -0.18 2.90 6.99
CA ILE A 79 0.91 1.95 7.30
C ILE A 79 0.52 1.05 8.47
N ASN A 80 -0.08 1.62 9.52
CA ASN A 80 -0.51 0.85 10.69
C ASN A 80 -1.62 -0.13 10.33
N ASP A 81 -2.61 0.28 9.55
CA ASP A 81 -3.71 -0.60 9.09
C ASP A 81 -3.16 -1.80 8.30
N LEU A 82 -2.19 -1.54 7.41
CA LEU A 82 -1.54 -2.58 6.64
C LEU A 82 -0.66 -3.49 7.49
N ALA A 83 0.05 -2.94 8.49
CA ALA A 83 0.84 -3.71 9.43
C ALA A 83 -0.03 -4.60 10.33
N SER A 84 -1.19 -4.10 10.77
CA SER A 84 -2.19 -4.89 11.51
C SER A 84 -2.71 -6.03 10.66
N LYS A 85 -3.08 -5.77 9.39
CA LYS A 85 -3.48 -6.83 8.45
C LYS A 85 -2.39 -7.89 8.29
N ALA A 86 -1.14 -7.49 8.04
CA ALA A 86 -0.02 -8.42 7.87
C ALA A 86 0.24 -9.25 9.13
N LEU A 87 0.04 -8.66 10.32
CA LEU A 87 0.16 -9.36 11.60
C LEU A 87 -0.94 -10.40 11.78
N ASP A 88 -2.18 -10.08 11.41
CA ASP A 88 -3.30 -11.02 11.44
C ASP A 88 -3.06 -12.19 10.47
N ASP A 89 -2.53 -11.90 9.28
CA ASP A 89 -2.16 -12.93 8.29
C ASP A 89 -1.02 -13.83 8.81
N MET A 90 -0.02 -13.27 9.52
CA MET A 90 1.03 -14.06 10.19
C MET A 90 0.47 -14.95 11.30
N ASN A 91 -0.44 -14.45 12.14
CA ASN A 91 -1.07 -15.24 13.19
C ASN A 91 -1.91 -16.39 12.61
N ALA A 92 -2.60 -16.14 11.48
CA ALA A 92 -3.35 -17.16 10.75
C ALA A 92 -2.41 -18.23 10.19
N PHE A 93 -1.26 -17.83 9.65
CA PHE A 93 -0.21 -18.74 9.18
C PHE A 93 0.36 -19.61 10.31
N GLU A 94 0.68 -19.03 11.47
CA GLU A 94 1.16 -19.79 12.63
C GLU A 94 0.12 -20.80 13.15
N SER A 95 -1.15 -20.42 13.15
CA SER A 95 -2.24 -21.31 13.55
C SER A 95 -2.35 -22.54 12.64
N GLN A 96 -2.00 -22.41 11.35
CA GLN A 96 -1.97 -23.54 10.41
C GLN A 96 -0.79 -24.48 10.65
N LEU A 97 0.36 -23.97 11.09
CA LEU A 97 1.53 -24.79 11.44
C LEU A 97 1.32 -25.62 12.71
N ASN A 98 0.53 -25.10 13.65
CA ASN A 98 0.26 -25.76 14.93
C ASN A 98 -0.88 -26.79 14.88
N TYR A 99 -1.41 -27.10 13.70
CA TYR A 99 -2.43 -28.14 13.54
C TYR A 99 -1.83 -29.52 13.77
N ALA A 100 -1.98 -30.03 15.00
CA ALA A 100 -1.77 -31.44 15.29
C ALA A 100 -2.97 -32.22 14.75
N PRO A 101 -2.81 -33.14 13.78
CA PRO A 101 -3.89 -34.06 13.45
C PRO A 101 -4.23 -34.78 14.74
N ALA A 102 -5.51 -34.74 15.14
CA ALA A 102 -5.97 -35.39 16.35
C ALA A 102 -5.51 -36.85 16.30
N ALA A 103 -4.43 -37.15 17.03
CA ALA A 103 -3.87 -38.47 17.10
C ALA A 103 -5.02 -39.38 17.50
N ALA A 104 -5.28 -40.38 16.66
CA ALA A 104 -6.26 -41.41 16.89
C ALA A 104 -6.11 -41.93 18.33
N VAL A 105 -7.00 -41.51 19.24
CA VAL A 105 -7.16 -42.16 20.54
C VAL A 105 -7.95 -43.43 20.27
N GLY A 106 -7.27 -44.40 19.65
CA GLY A 106 -7.73 -45.78 19.59
C GLY A 106 -7.35 -46.51 20.88
N PRO A 107 -8.21 -47.38 21.44
CA PRO A 107 -7.86 -48.22 22.57
C PRO A 107 -6.69 -49.15 22.21
N VAL A 108 -5.68 -49.25 23.08
CA VAL A 108 -4.56 -50.20 22.96
C VAL A 108 -5.12 -51.64 23.06
N PRO A 109 -4.94 -52.53 22.06
CA PRO A 109 -5.34 -53.92 22.19
C PRO A 109 -4.22 -54.78 22.80
N GLU A 110 -4.60 -55.70 23.69
CA GLU A 110 -3.77 -56.78 24.24
C GLU A 110 -3.28 -57.75 23.15
N PRO A 111 -2.14 -58.44 23.34
CA PRO A 111 -1.53 -59.25 22.31
C PRO A 111 -2.27 -60.59 22.12
N ALA A 112 -3.06 -60.69 21.06
CA ALA A 112 -3.49 -61.95 20.48
C ALA A 112 -3.21 -61.96 18.98
N VAL A 113 -2.67 -63.09 18.52
CA VAL A 113 -2.13 -63.39 17.17
C VAL A 113 -3.00 -62.83 16.03
N VAL A 114 -2.49 -61.89 15.23
CA VAL A 114 -3.19 -61.33 14.07
C VAL A 114 -2.51 -61.82 12.78
N VAL A 115 -3.26 -62.56 11.97
CA VAL A 115 -2.95 -62.74 10.54
C VAL A 115 -3.26 -61.38 9.91
N VAL A 116 -2.25 -60.67 9.40
CA VAL A 116 -2.46 -59.38 8.75
C VAL A 116 -3.18 -59.66 7.42
N ASP A 117 -4.50 -59.46 7.39
CA ASP A 117 -5.30 -59.55 6.17
C ASP A 117 -4.88 -58.43 5.20
N GLU A 118 -4.77 -58.73 3.89
CA GLU A 118 -4.40 -57.76 2.83
C GLU A 118 -5.32 -56.50 2.84
N GLU A 119 -6.52 -56.63 3.40
CA GLU A 119 -7.50 -55.54 3.56
C GLU A 119 -7.07 -54.49 4.61
N GLU A 120 -6.33 -54.90 5.65
CA GLU A 120 -5.83 -53.99 6.70
C GLU A 120 -4.65 -53.14 6.20
N GLU A 121 -3.74 -53.71 5.40
CA GLU A 121 -2.68 -52.95 4.73
C GLU A 121 -3.24 -51.94 3.71
N ALA A 122 -4.28 -52.32 2.95
CA ALA A 122 -4.94 -51.41 2.02
C ALA A 122 -5.65 -50.24 2.74
N GLN A 123 -6.24 -50.50 3.92
CA GLN A 123 -6.83 -49.48 4.78
C GLN A 123 -5.76 -48.51 5.32
N GLN A 124 -4.64 -49.05 5.79
CA GLN A 124 -3.48 -48.27 6.28
C GLN A 124 -2.91 -47.39 5.15
N GLN A 125 -2.74 -47.95 3.95
CA GLN A 125 -2.23 -47.23 2.79
C GLN A 125 -3.19 -46.11 2.34
N ARG A 126 -4.50 -46.33 2.39
CA ARG A 126 -5.51 -45.28 2.14
C ARG A 126 -5.46 -44.18 3.20
N SER A 127 -5.28 -44.54 4.48
CA SER A 127 -5.13 -43.57 5.56
C SER A 127 -3.91 -42.68 5.35
N LEU A 128 -2.76 -43.27 5.00
CA LEU A 128 -1.53 -42.53 4.70
C LEU A 128 -1.68 -41.63 3.47
N MET A 129 -2.37 -42.09 2.43
CA MET A 129 -2.65 -41.27 1.24
C MET A 129 -3.49 -40.04 1.60
N ASN A 130 -4.54 -40.23 2.40
CA ASN A 130 -5.39 -39.13 2.88
C ASN A 130 -4.62 -38.14 3.76
N GLU A 131 -3.70 -38.62 4.59
CA GLU A 131 -2.84 -37.78 5.42
C GLU A 131 -1.88 -36.94 4.57
N LEU A 132 -1.30 -37.54 3.52
CA LEU A 132 -0.45 -36.82 2.57
C LEU A 132 -1.24 -35.78 1.75
N ASP A 133 -2.45 -36.10 1.32
CA ASP A 133 -3.34 -35.15 0.64
C ASP A 133 -3.71 -33.97 1.56
N ASN A 134 -4.02 -34.24 2.83
CA ASN A 134 -4.25 -33.19 3.83
C ASN A 134 -3.02 -32.31 4.03
N MET A 135 -1.84 -32.91 4.16
CA MET A 135 -0.57 -32.17 4.26
C MET A 135 -0.32 -31.32 3.01
N LEU A 136 -0.61 -31.83 1.81
CA LEU A 136 -0.47 -31.08 0.57
C LEU A 136 -1.37 -29.83 0.54
N VAL A 137 -2.63 -29.97 0.98
CA VAL A 137 -3.56 -28.84 1.09
C VAL A 137 -3.04 -27.79 2.07
N VAL A 138 -2.53 -28.21 3.24
CA VAL A 138 -1.94 -27.29 4.22
C VAL A 138 -0.73 -26.56 3.64
N VAL A 139 0.18 -27.27 2.96
CA VAL A 139 1.37 -26.66 2.33
C VAL A 139 0.98 -25.64 1.25
N GLN A 140 -0.06 -25.92 0.47
CA GLN A 140 -0.58 -24.96 -0.52
C GLN A 140 -1.15 -23.71 0.14
N SER A 141 -1.97 -23.88 1.19
CA SER A 141 -2.52 -22.77 1.97
C SER A 141 -1.41 -21.91 2.60
N LEU A 142 -0.42 -22.54 3.24
CA LEU A 142 0.73 -21.85 3.83
C LEU A 142 1.51 -21.03 2.80
N LYS A 143 1.70 -21.58 1.59
CA LYS A 143 2.34 -20.87 0.48
C LYS A 143 1.57 -19.62 0.09
N GLU A 144 0.25 -19.70 -0.04
CA GLU A 144 -0.60 -18.56 -0.41
C GLU A 144 -0.58 -17.46 0.65
N SER A 145 -0.65 -17.81 1.93
CA SER A 145 -0.52 -16.83 3.02
C SER A 145 0.85 -16.16 3.05
N LEU A 146 1.94 -16.91 2.79
CA LEU A 146 3.28 -16.34 2.77
C LEU A 146 3.44 -15.30 1.64
N GLU A 147 2.89 -15.58 0.46
CA GLU A 147 2.90 -14.60 -0.63
C GLU A 147 2.07 -13.36 -0.27
N THR A 148 0.94 -13.53 0.43
CA THR A 148 0.12 -12.40 0.89
C THR A 148 0.89 -11.51 1.88
N ILE A 149 1.50 -12.11 2.91
CA ILE A 149 2.31 -11.39 3.90
C ILE A 149 3.47 -10.66 3.22
N LYS A 150 4.12 -11.30 2.26
CA LYS A 150 5.23 -10.70 1.49
C LYS A 150 4.77 -9.48 0.68
N VAL A 151 3.58 -9.51 0.08
CA VAL A 151 3.00 -8.36 -0.64
C VAL A 151 2.73 -7.22 0.33
N ASP A 152 2.10 -7.49 1.47
CA ASP A 152 1.78 -6.44 2.46
C ASP A 152 3.06 -5.80 3.02
N VAL A 153 4.06 -6.61 3.40
CA VAL A 153 5.35 -6.11 3.91
C VAL A 153 6.07 -5.25 2.86
N GLN A 154 5.97 -5.62 1.59
CA GLN A 154 6.53 -4.82 0.50
C GLN A 154 5.81 -3.48 0.36
N GLU A 155 4.48 -3.47 0.41
CA GLU A 155 3.69 -2.23 0.35
C GLU A 155 3.98 -1.32 1.55
N ILE A 156 4.11 -1.87 2.77
CA ILE A 156 4.55 -1.12 3.97
C ILE A 156 5.91 -0.46 3.70
N SER A 157 6.87 -1.23 3.18
CA SER A 157 8.22 -0.73 2.86
C SER A 157 8.17 0.44 1.89
N ASP A 158 7.35 0.35 0.85
CA ASP A 158 7.26 1.38 -0.18
C ASP A 158 6.57 2.65 0.32
N LYS A 159 5.52 2.52 1.14
CA LYS A 159 4.89 3.65 1.84
C LYS A 159 5.87 4.34 2.80
N MET A 160 6.70 3.59 3.52
CA MET A 160 7.74 4.17 4.39
C MET A 160 8.79 4.96 3.61
N LYS A 161 9.29 4.41 2.48
CA LYS A 161 10.26 5.11 1.62
C LYS A 161 9.68 6.38 1.01
N CYS A 162 8.41 6.32 0.60
CA CYS A 162 7.67 7.48 0.14
C CYS A 162 7.64 8.58 1.22
N LEU A 163 7.21 8.23 2.43
CA LEU A 163 7.06 9.17 3.54
C LEU A 163 8.41 9.79 3.91
N GLN A 164 9.47 8.99 3.93
CA GLN A 164 10.84 9.45 4.16
C GLN A 164 11.27 10.47 3.10
N SER A 165 11.02 10.18 1.82
CA SER A 165 11.36 11.08 0.71
C SER A 165 10.60 12.40 0.80
N PHE A 166 9.31 12.35 1.14
CA PHE A 166 8.49 13.55 1.37
C PHE A 166 9.07 14.41 2.49
N LEU A 167 9.35 13.81 3.66
CA LEU A 167 9.90 14.51 4.81
C LEU A 167 11.25 15.15 4.52
N GLN A 168 12.17 14.43 3.87
CA GLN A 168 13.47 14.97 3.48
C GLN A 168 13.33 16.23 2.62
N ILE A 169 12.39 16.20 1.67
CA ILE A 169 12.19 17.30 0.74
C ILE A 169 11.53 18.48 1.43
N TYR A 170 10.55 18.24 2.28
CA TYR A 170 9.92 19.27 3.11
C TYR A 170 10.97 19.98 3.98
N LEU A 171 11.77 19.22 4.73
CA LEU A 171 12.81 19.77 5.61
C LEU A 171 13.87 20.56 4.84
N LYS A 172 14.28 20.08 3.66
CA LYS A 172 15.20 20.79 2.77
C LYS A 172 14.61 22.10 2.24
N THR A 173 13.31 22.14 2.00
CA THR A 173 12.64 23.37 1.53
C THR A 173 12.43 24.37 2.65
N ALA A 174 12.18 23.91 3.88
CA ALA A 174 12.04 24.77 5.05
C ALA A 174 13.38 25.41 5.45
N SER A 175 14.50 24.71 5.30
CA SER A 175 15.82 25.25 5.61
C SER A 175 16.31 26.27 4.57
N SER A 176 15.97 26.09 3.30
CA SER A 176 16.37 27.01 2.22
C SER A 176 15.54 28.29 2.13
N SER A 177 14.33 28.32 2.71
CA SER A 177 13.53 29.55 2.82
C SER A 177 13.92 30.46 3.99
N SER A 178 14.78 29.97 4.90
CA SER A 178 15.20 30.70 6.11
C SER A 178 16.59 31.34 6.00
N SER A 179 17.22 31.30 4.81
CA SER A 179 18.54 31.89 4.52
C SER A 179 18.44 33.02 3.49
#